data_AF-A0A7C4VPN6-F1
#
_entry.id   AF-A0A7C4VPN6-F1
#
_cell.length_a   1.000
_cell.length_b   1.000
_cell.length_c   1.000
_cell.angle_alpha   90.00
_cell.angle_beta   90.00
_cell.angle_gamma   90.00
#
_symmetry.space_group_name_H-M   'P 1'
#
loop_
_entity.id
_entity.type
_entity.pdbx_description
1 polymer ?
#
loop_
_entity_poly.entity_id
_entity_poly.type
_entity_poly.pdbx_seq_one_letter_code
_entity_poly.pdbx_strand_id
1 'polypeptide(L)' 'MAKCPKCKTEVPKPSKNWKYGIFTVKMYKCNCGNQFREYYKGDKVRFVLSAHNGGLGPRQKTKK' A
#
# COMPACT_ATOMS: atom_id res chain seq x y z
N MET A 1 -10.92 6.21 2.89
CA MET A 1 -11.11 4.75 2.74
C MET A 1 -10.41 4.35 1.46
N ALA A 2 -9.69 3.23 1.41
CA ALA A 2 -8.91 2.88 0.23
C ALA A 2 -9.59 1.73 -0.53
N LYS A 3 -9.77 1.90 -1.84
CA LYS A 3 -10.47 0.90 -2.66
C LYS A 3 -9.47 -0.15 -3.13
N CYS A 4 -9.73 -1.40 -2.81
CA CYS A 4 -8.84 -2.47 -3.23
C CYS A 4 -8.97 -2.70 -4.75
N PRO A 5 -7.88 -2.69 -5.52
CA PRO A 5 -7.93 -2.85 -6.97
C PRO A 5 -8.40 -4.24 -7.44
N LYS A 6 -8.26 -5.28 -6.60
CA LYS A 6 -8.70 -6.65 -6.89
C LYS A 6 -10.19 -6.89 -6.61
N CYS A 7 -10.58 -6.75 -5.33
CA CYS A 7 -11.94 -7.04 -4.85
C CYS A 7 -12.92 -5.86 -5.08
N LYS A 8 -12.43 -4.66 -5.45
CA LYS A 8 -13.16 -3.37 -5.45
C LYS A 8 -13.81 -2.99 -4.11
N THR A 9 -13.62 -3.81 -3.07
CA THR A 9 -14.07 -3.55 -1.70
C THR A 9 -13.32 -2.36 -1.10
N GLU A 10 -14.05 -1.58 -0.32
CA GLU A 10 -13.48 -0.48 0.46
C GLU A 10 -12.82 -1.02 1.71
N VAL A 11 -11.55 -0.67 1.89
CA VAL A 11 -10.77 -0.97 3.09
C VAL A 11 -10.77 0.27 3.97
N PRO A 12 -11.47 0.27 5.12
CA PRO A 12 -11.67 1.48 5.90
C PRO A 12 -10.40 1.93 6.63
N LYS A 13 -9.57 0.99 7.08
CA LYS A 13 -8.35 1.29 7.86
C LYS A 13 -7.08 0.74 7.20
N PRO A 14 -5.99 1.52 7.17
CA PRO A 14 -4.68 0.99 6.84
C PRO A 14 -4.23 0.03 7.95
N SER A 15 -3.72 -1.13 7.56
CA SER A 15 -3.14 -2.11 8.48
C SER A 15 -1.80 -1.62 9.05
N LYS A 16 -1.05 -0.84 8.28
CA LYS A 16 0.23 -0.29 8.71
C LYS A 16 0.48 1.03 7.99
N ASN A 17 1.06 2.01 8.68
CA ASN A 17 1.54 3.23 8.03
C ASN A 17 2.99 3.48 8.46
N TRP A 18 3.80 4.02 7.55
CA TRP A 18 5.17 4.42 7.84
C TRP A 18 5.62 5.52 6.88
N LYS A 19 6.56 6.36 7.30
CA LYS A 19 7.24 7.30 6.40
C LYS A 19 8.36 6.58 5.63
N TYR A 20 8.48 6.87 4.35
CA TYR A 20 9.49 6.39 3.42
C TYR A 20 10.08 7.59 2.67
N GLY A 21 11.14 8.17 3.23
CA GLY A 21 11.69 9.44 2.76
C GLY A 21 10.64 10.55 2.80
N ILE A 22 10.37 11.17 1.64
CA ILE A 22 9.34 12.20 1.46
C ILE A 22 7.91 11.65 1.34
N PHE A 23 7.75 10.33 1.31
CA PHE A 23 6.47 9.67 1.13
C PHE A 23 5.92 9.15 2.46
N THR A 24 4.63 9.33 2.70
CA THR A 24 3.89 8.62 3.74
C THR A 24 3.23 7.40 3.11
N VAL A 25 3.65 6.22 3.51
CA VAL A 25 3.13 4.96 2.97
C VAL A 25 2.05 4.42 3.89
N LYS A 26 0.87 4.15 3.35
CA LYS A 26 -0.23 3.47 4.04
C LYS A 26 -0.46 2.12 3.38
N MET A 27 -0.28 1.05 4.13
CA MET A 27 -0.50 -0.32 3.68
C MET A 27 -1.89 -0.77 4.10
N TYR A 28 -2.60 -1.37 3.15
CA TYR A 28 -3.94 -1.91 3.30
C TYR A 28 -3.94 -3.40 3.00
N LYS A 29 -4.78 -4.14 3.72
CA LYS A 29 -5.03 -5.57 3.51
C LYS A 29 -6.53 -5.72 3.25
N CYS A 30 -6.93 -6.08 2.02
CA CYS A 30 -8.33 -6.45 1.73
C CYS A 30 -8.58 -7.85 2.30
N ASN A 31 -9.82 -8.11 2.73
CA ASN A 31 -10.26 -9.46 3.13
C ASN A 31 -10.16 -10.49 1.99
N CYS A 32 -10.05 -10.05 0.73
CA CYS A 32 -9.79 -10.93 -0.40
C CYS A 32 -8.35 -11.50 -0.45
N GLY A 33 -7.53 -11.22 0.56
CA GLY A 33 -6.12 -11.63 0.61
C GLY A 33 -5.16 -10.72 -0.15
N ASN A 34 -5.67 -9.68 -0.83
CA ASN A 34 -4.81 -8.71 -1.53
C ASN A 34 -4.20 -7.69 -0.56
N GLN A 35 -2.93 -7.35 -0.80
CA GLN A 35 -2.24 -6.27 -0.09
C GLN A 35 -1.81 -5.18 -1.08
N PHE A 36 -2.13 -3.94 -0.72
CA PHE A 36 -1.77 -2.79 -1.51
C PHE A 36 -1.27 -1.66 -0.61
N ARG A 37 -0.45 -0.78 -1.18
CA ARG A 37 0.19 0.34 -0.49
C ARG A 37 -0.08 1.61 -1.24
N GLU A 38 -0.58 2.62 -0.55
CA GLU A 38 -0.75 3.95 -1.07
C GLU A 38 0.42 4.82 -0.60
N TYR A 39 1.06 5.48 -1.55
CA TYR A 39 2.18 6.38 -1.28
C TYR A 39 1.67 7.81 -1.40
N TYR A 40 1.64 8.50 -0.27
CA TYR A 40 1.24 9.90 -0.16
C TYR A 40 2.49 10.77 -0.19
N LYS A 41 2.49 11.86 -0.95
CA LYS A 41 3.51 12.90 -0.88
C LYS A 41 2.83 14.18 -0.41
N GLY A 42 2.98 14.50 0.88
CA GLY A 42 2.10 15.46 1.56
C GLY A 42 0.67 14.91 1.63
N ASP A 43 -0.30 15.71 1.20
CA ASP A 43 -1.73 15.35 1.21
C ASP A 43 -2.21 14.62 -0.06
N LYS A 44 -1.36 14.51 -1.10
CA LYS A 44 -1.72 13.89 -2.38
C LYS A 44 -1.22 12.45 -2.48
N VAL A 45 -2.09 11.52 -2.86
CA VAL A 45 -1.68 10.17 -3.30
C VAL A 45 -0.91 10.29 -4.60
N ARG A 46 0.33 9.82 -4.61
CA ARG A 46 1.22 9.82 -5.77
C ARG A 46 1.12 8.54 -6.57
N PHE A 47 1.06 7.40 -5.90
CA PHE A 47 0.87 6.10 -6.55
C PHE A 47 0.31 5.07 -5.58
N VAL A 48 -0.44 4.12 -6.12
CA VAL A 48 -0.96 2.95 -5.41
C VAL A 48 -0.26 1.72 -5.97
N LEU A 49 0.43 1.00 -5.10
CA LEU A 49 1.14 -0.21 -5.47
C LEU A 49 0.37 -1.40 -4.91
N SER A 50 -0.25 -2.19 -5.77
CA SER A 50 -0.96 -3.41 -5.37
C SER A 50 -0.25 -4.65 -5.87
N ALA A 51 -0.13 -5.65 -5.01
CA ALA A 51 0.42 -6.93 -5.39
C ALA A 51 -0.63 -7.79 -6.10
N HIS A 52 -0.61 -7.84 -7.43
CA HIS A 52 -1.32 -8.90 -8.14
C HIS A 52 -0.54 -10.21 -7.93
N ASN A 53 -1.18 -11.22 -7.33
CA ASN A 53 -0.63 -12.57 -7.10
C ASN A 53 0.68 -12.65 -6.31
N GLY A 54 0.61 -12.64 -4.96
CA GLY A 54 1.70 -13.22 -4.15
C GLY A 54 2.67 -12.26 -3.47
N GLY A 55 2.35 -10.97 -3.42
CA GLY A 55 2.96 -10.04 -2.46
C GLY A 55 3.76 -8.90 -3.10
N LEU A 56 3.71 -7.75 -2.43
CA LEU A 56 4.66 -6.67 -2.66
C LEU A 56 5.99 -7.23 -2.20
N GLY A 57 6.79 -7.71 -3.17
CA GLY A 57 8.05 -8.42 -2.95
C GLY A 57 8.90 -7.81 -1.85
N PRO A 58 9.78 -8.61 -1.22
CA PRO A 58 10.58 -8.17 -0.08
C PRO A 58 11.17 -6.79 -0.36
N ARG A 59 11.10 -5.88 0.62
CA ARG A 59 11.83 -4.60 0.56
C ARG A 59 13.22 -4.94 0.05
N GLN A 60 13.58 -4.50 -1.16
CA GLN A 60 14.97 -4.56 -1.60
C GLN A 60 15.73 -3.79 -0.51
N LYS A 61 16.45 -4.52 0.33
CA LYS A 61 17.38 -3.92 1.28
C LYS A 61 18.33 -3.15 0.39
N THR A 62 18.30 -1.83 0.46
CA THR A 62 19.30 -0.97 -0.16
C THR A 62 20.64 -1.53 0.28
N LYS A 63 21.38 -2.17 -0.63
CA LYS A 63 22.75 -2.60 -0.34
C LYS A 63 23.51 -1.32 -0.01
N LYS A 64 23.96 -1.25 1.24
CA LYS A 64 24.79 -0.17 1.77
C LYS A 64 26.19 -0.31 1.22
#